data_AF-A0A2V9M9T9-F1
#
_entry.id   AF-A0A2V9M9T9-F1
#
_cell.length_a   1.000
_cell.length_b   1.000
_cell.length_c   1.000
_cell.angle_alpha   90.00
_cell.angle_beta   90.00
_cell.angle_gamma   90.00
#
_symmetry.space_group_name_H-M   'P 1'
#
loop_
_entity.id
_entity.type
_entity.pdbx_description
1 polymer ?
#
loop_
_entity_poly.entity_id
_entity_poly.type
_entity_poly.pdbx_seq_one_letter_code
_entity_poly.pdbx_strand_id
1 'polypeptide(L)'
;MLDAMLKSLQAAFKDLLRTLHKLFLETTGFFFLVIGGMILFSGYKQLRTFLDFGEISYLKMISTFIFGVLMLGYGVHSFYRVRTMK
;
A
#
# COMPACT_ATOMS: atom_id res chain seq x y z
N MET A 1 21.76 0.86 -39.15
CA MET A 1 20.72 1.88 -38.81
C MET A 1 19.56 1.25 -38.04
N LEU A 2 19.02 0.11 -38.49
CA LEU A 2 17.92 -0.61 -37.81
C LEU A 2 18.25 -0.99 -36.35
N ASP A 3 19.46 -1.51 -36.08
CA ASP A 3 19.89 -1.93 -34.73
C ASP A 3 20.03 -0.76 -33.74
N ALA A 4 20.41 0.42 -34.24
CA ALA A 4 20.53 1.62 -33.41
C ALA A 4 19.14 2.14 -32.99
N MET A 5 18.17 2.12 -33.92
CA MET A 5 16.78 2.45 -33.60
C MET A 5 16.16 1.42 -32.65
N LEU A 6 16.41 0.13 -32.84
CA LEU A 6 15.88 -0.93 -31.95
C LEU A 6 16.41 -0.80 -30.51
N LYS A 7 17.70 -0.51 -30.34
CA LYS A 7 18.30 -0.26 -29.02
C LYS A 7 17.71 0.97 -28.34
N SER A 8 17.48 2.05 -29.08
CA SER A 8 16.86 3.26 -28.54
C SER A 8 15.40 3.01 -28.09
N LEU A 9 14.66 2.19 -28.83
CA LEU A 9 13.29 1.83 -28.51
C LEU A 9 13.22 0.91 -27.27
N GLN A 10 14.13 -0.06 -27.15
CA GLN A 10 14.25 -0.90 -25.96
C GLN A 10 14.62 -0.10 -24.71
N ALA A 11 15.53 0.87 -24.84
CA ALA A 11 15.90 1.75 -23.73
C ALA A 11 14.69 2.59 -23.27
N ALA A 12 13.96 3.20 -24.21
CA ALA A 12 12.75 3.97 -23.91
C ALA A 12 11.67 3.12 -23.25
N PHE A 13 11.44 1.89 -23.72
CA PHE A 13 10.49 0.95 -23.09
C PHE A 13 10.91 0.55 -21.68
N LYS A 14 12.20 0.32 -21.46
CA LYS A 14 12.73 -0.04 -20.14
C LYS A 14 12.55 1.10 -19.14
N ASP A 15 12.80 2.33 -19.55
CA ASP A 15 12.58 3.52 -18.71
C ASP A 15 11.10 3.79 -18.45
N LEU A 16 10.25 3.60 -19.45
CA LEU A 16 8.79 3.71 -19.30
C LEU A 16 8.28 2.67 -18.29
N LEU A 17 8.71 1.42 -18.42
CA LEU A 17 8.28 0.32 -17.56
C LEU A 17 8.78 0.52 -16.12
N ARG A 18 10.00 1.06 -15.96
CA ARG A 18 10.55 1.44 -14.65
C ARG A 18 9.75 2.57 -14.01
N THR A 19 9.37 3.58 -14.79
CA THR A 19 8.56 4.71 -14.32
C THR A 19 7.15 4.26 -13.94
N LEU A 20 6.53 3.42 -14.77
CA LEU A 20 5.22 2.84 -14.51
C LEU A 20 5.23 1.97 -13.25
N HIS A 21 6.27 1.18 -13.04
CA HIS A 21 6.43 0.36 -11.84
C HIS A 21 6.59 1.22 -10.58
N LYS A 22 7.33 2.33 -10.66
CA LYS A 22 7.44 3.30 -9.55
C LYS A 22 6.08 3.93 -9.22
N LEU A 23 5.37 4.42 -10.24
CA LEU A 23 4.01 4.97 -10.08
C LEU A 23 3.04 3.95 -9.49
N PHE A 24 3.12 2.70 -9.93
CA PHE A 24 2.28 1.62 -9.41
C PHE A 24 2.55 1.35 -7.92
N LEU A 25 3.81 1.29 -7.51
CA LEU A 25 4.19 1.13 -6.11
C LEU A 25 3.77 2.33 -5.25
N GLU A 26 3.92 3.56 -5.73
CA GLU A 26 3.43 4.74 -5.00
C GLU A 26 1.92 4.76 -4.86
N THR A 27 1.21 4.47 -5.95
CA THR A 27 -0.26 4.45 -5.98
C THR A 27 -0.81 3.38 -5.05
N THR A 28 -0.33 2.13 -5.17
CA THR A 28 -0.73 1.04 -4.28
C THR A 28 -0.34 1.32 -2.83
N GLY A 29 0.86 1.85 -2.59
CA GLY A 29 1.31 2.25 -1.26
C GLY A 29 0.37 3.28 -0.62
N PHE A 30 0.00 4.31 -1.39
CA PHE A 30 -0.94 5.34 -0.94
C PHE A 30 -2.31 4.76 -0.58
N PHE A 31 -2.89 3.93 -1.46
CA PHE A 31 -4.17 3.29 -1.20
C PHE A 31 -4.14 2.42 0.06
N PHE A 32 -3.09 1.62 0.24
CA PHE A 32 -2.93 0.79 1.43
C PHE A 32 -2.77 1.60 2.72
N LEU A 33 -2.08 2.75 2.67
CA LEU A 33 -2.00 3.67 3.80
C LEU A 33 -3.38 4.26 4.16
N VAL A 34 -4.10 4.78 3.16
CA VAL A 34 -5.42 5.40 3.37
C VAL A 34 -6.41 4.37 3.90
N ILE A 35 -6.53 3.23 3.24
CA ILE A 35 -7.47 2.17 3.62
C ILE A 35 -7.09 1.60 4.99
N GLY A 36 -5.80 1.32 5.23
CA GLY A 36 -5.32 0.85 6.53
C GLY A 36 -5.63 1.83 7.66
N GLY A 37 -5.44 3.14 7.42
CA GLY A 37 -5.81 4.20 8.35
C GLY A 37 -7.30 4.26 8.65
N MET A 38 -8.15 4.16 7.61
CA MET A 38 -9.61 4.14 7.78
C MET A 38 -10.08 2.90 8.56
N ILE A 39 -9.50 1.72 8.28
CA ILE A 39 -9.80 0.47 8.97
C ILE A 39 -9.44 0.59 10.46
N LEU A 40 -8.24 1.10 10.79
CA LEU A 40 -7.83 1.30 12.18
C LEU A 40 -8.70 2.33 12.90
N PHE A 41 -9.06 3.42 12.23
CA PHE A 41 -9.96 4.43 12.80
C PHE A 41 -11.35 3.85 13.10
N SER A 42 -11.90 3.04 12.18
CA SER A 42 -13.14 2.31 12.40
C SER A 42 -13.02 1.28 13.53
N GLY A 43 -11.90 0.57 13.60
CA GLY A 43 -11.58 -0.37 14.69
C GLY A 43 -11.50 0.32 16.05
N TYR A 44 -10.89 1.52 16.11
CA TYR A 44 -10.84 2.34 17.32
C TYR A 44 -12.24 2.79 17.77
N LYS A 45 -13.09 3.22 16.83
CA LYS A 45 -14.49 3.55 17.13
C LYS A 45 -15.25 2.34 17.69
N GLN A 46 -15.07 1.16 17.10
CA GLN A 46 -15.64 -0.10 17.61
C GLN A 46 -15.12 -0.43 19.01
N LEU A 47 -13.83 -0.26 19.28
CA LEU A 47 -13.25 -0.48 20.62
C LEU A 47 -13.88 0.45 21.67
N ARG A 48 -14.11 1.72 21.35
CA ARG A 48 -14.80 2.66 22.25
C ARG A 48 -16.23 2.20 22.55
N THR A 49 -16.98 1.81 21.53
CA THR A 49 -18.34 1.28 21.70
C THR A 49 -18.36 -0.05 22.46
N PHE A 50 -17.35 -0.89 22.31
CA PHE A 50 -17.22 -2.13 23.09
C PHE A 50 -17.07 -1.86 24.59
N LEU A 51 -16.27 -0.87 24.97
CA LEU A 51 -16.11 -0.48 26.38
C LEU A 51 -17.44 0.01 26.98
N ASP A 52 -18.32 0.60 26.15
CA ASP A 52 -19.60 1.14 26.60
C ASP A 52 -20.74 0.07 26.64
N PHE A 53 -20.75 -0.92 25.73
CA PHE A 53 -21.89 -1.84 25.54
C PHE A 53 -21.56 -3.34 25.57
N GLY A 54 -20.29 -3.75 25.61
CA GLY A 54 -19.86 -5.15 25.83
C GLY A 54 -20.10 -6.17 24.70
N GLU A 55 -20.85 -5.84 23.64
CA GLU A 55 -21.28 -6.81 22.61
C GLU A 55 -20.43 -6.82 21.31
N ILE A 56 -19.10 -6.89 21.40
CA ILE A 56 -18.26 -7.06 20.19
C ILE A 56 -17.48 -8.37 20.21
N SER A 57 -17.49 -9.06 19.07
CA SER A 57 -16.64 -10.22 18.82
C SER A 57 -15.16 -9.82 18.82
N TYR A 58 -14.42 -10.28 19.84
CA TYR A 58 -12.98 -10.07 19.97
C TYR A 58 -12.19 -10.49 18.72
N LEU A 59 -12.61 -11.57 18.04
CA LEU A 59 -11.98 -12.04 16.79
C LEU A 59 -12.07 -10.99 15.66
N LYS A 60 -13.21 -10.30 15.54
CA LYS A 60 -13.39 -9.25 14.55
C LYS A 60 -12.48 -8.05 14.85
N MET A 61 -12.34 -7.70 16.12
CA MET A 61 -11.49 -6.58 16.55
C MET A 61 -10.00 -6.88 16.31
N ILE A 62 -9.54 -8.06 16.74
CA ILE A 62 -8.15 -8.50 16.56
C ILE A 62 -7.81 -8.58 15.06
N SER A 63 -8.67 -9.18 14.25
CA SER A 63 -8.44 -9.26 12.79
C SER A 63 -8.43 -7.88 12.15
N THR A 64 -9.34 -6.97 12.51
CA THR A 64 -9.36 -5.59 12.00
C THR A 64 -8.04 -4.86 12.30
N PHE A 65 -7.52 -4.99 13.53
CA PHE A 65 -6.24 -4.38 13.91
C PHE A 65 -5.07 -4.99 13.14
N ILE A 66 -4.99 -6.32 13.06
CA ILE A 66 -3.92 -7.01 12.32
C ILE A 66 -3.94 -6.59 10.84
N PHE A 67 -5.10 -6.62 10.19
CA PHE A 67 -5.23 -6.20 8.80
C PHE A 67 -4.86 -4.72 8.61
N GLY A 68 -5.31 -3.84 9.50
CA GLY A 68 -4.96 -2.42 9.46
C GLY A 68 -3.46 -2.18 9.56
N VAL A 69 -2.78 -2.82 10.52
CA VAL A 69 -1.33 -2.71 10.70
C VAL A 69 -0.57 -3.29 9.51
N LEU A 70 -0.97 -4.45 8.98
CA LEU A 70 -0.36 -5.04 7.80
C LEU A 70 -0.50 -4.15 6.57
N MET A 71 -1.68 -3.54 6.37
CA MET A 71 -1.90 -2.61 5.28
C MET A 71 -1.04 -1.36 5.40
N LEU A 72 -0.97 -0.76 6.59
CA LEU A 72 -0.09 0.38 6.82
C LEU A 72 1.38 0.01 6.60
N GLY A 73 1.82 -1.12 7.14
CA GLY A 73 3.19 -1.62 6.98
C GLY A 73 3.56 -1.84 5.52
N TYR A 74 2.65 -2.46 4.75
CA TYR A 74 2.84 -2.64 3.31
C TYR A 74 2.86 -1.31 2.57
N GLY A 75 1.98 -0.38 2.93
CA GLY A 75 1.94 0.96 2.38
C GLY A 75 3.27 1.70 2.54
N VAL A 76 3.80 1.76 3.77
CA VAL A 76 5.11 2.35 4.08
C VAL A 76 6.24 1.62 3.33
N HIS A 77 6.22 0.29 3.33
CA HIS A 77 7.23 -0.52 2.64
C HIS A 77 7.22 -0.26 1.12
N SER A 78 6.06 -0.06 0.50
CA SER A 78 5.94 0.27 -0.91
C SER A 78 6.63 1.59 -1.25
N PHE A 79 6.42 2.63 -0.45
CA PHE A 79 7.14 3.91 -0.62
C PHE A 79 8.64 3.77 -0.38
N TYR A 80 9.05 2.97 0.60
CA TYR A 80 10.46 2.70 0.85
C TYR A 80 11.13 1.99 -0.34
N ARG A 81 10.41 1.05 -0.98
CA ARG A 81 10.87 0.34 -2.18
C ARG A 81 11.06 1.28 -3.37
N VAL A 82 10.16 2.24 -3.55
CA VAL A 82 10.30 3.28 -4.59
C VAL A 82 11.54 4.14 -4.36
N ARG A 83 11.83 4.52 -3.11
CA ARG A 83 13.01 5.32 -2.75
C ARG A 83 14.34 4.57 -2.88
N THR A 84 14.32 3.25 -2.71
CA THR A 84 15.49 2.38 -2.88
C THR A 84 15.71 1.95 -4.33
N MET A 85 14.66 2.00 -5.17
CA MET A 85 14.76 1.90 -6.62
C MET A 85 15.35 3.21 -7.22
N LYS A 86 16.62 3.52 -6.92
CA LYS A 86 17.40 4.53 -7.66
C LYS A 86 17.63 4.06 -9.09
#